data_AF-A0A512JFH5-F1
#
_entry.id   AF-A0A512JFH5-F1
#
_cell.length_a   1.000
_cell.length_b   1.000
_cell.length_c   1.000
_cell.angle_alpha   90.00
_cell.angle_beta   90.00
_cell.angle_gamma   90.00
#
_symmetry.space_group_name_H-M   'P 1'
#
loop_
_entity.id
_entity.type
_entity.pdbx_description
1 polymer ?
#
loop_
_entity_poly.entity_id
_entity_poly.type
_entity_poly.pdbx_seq_one_letter_code
_entity_poly.pdbx_strand_id
1 'polypeptide(L)'
;MSDFTDLVARAVNPSMSREERDAVYNVVRQAVLRLQERENLDPRDPRRSLQRHLVEETIRDIEIDIVRHLTLKKLAEVAARQDAEAEARSGRHR
;
A
#
# COMPACT_ATOMS: atom_id res chain seq x y z
N MET A 1 -4.62 11.04 12.98
CA MET A 1 -4.08 10.63 11.66
C MET A 1 -4.00 9.11 11.52
N SER A 2 -3.67 8.34 12.57
CA SER A 2 -3.70 6.85 12.54
C SER A 2 -4.98 6.29 11.92
N ASP A 3 -6.15 6.75 12.35
CA ASP A 3 -7.44 6.17 11.93
C ASP A 3 -7.69 6.20 10.41
N PHE A 4 -7.21 7.23 9.72
CA PHE A 4 -7.37 7.35 8.27
C PHE A 4 -6.40 6.42 7.53
N THR A 5 -5.13 6.42 7.93
CA THR A 5 -4.12 5.49 7.41
C THR A 5 -4.55 4.04 7.62
N ASP A 6 -5.05 3.71 8.82
CA ASP A 6 -5.54 2.37 9.16
C ASP A 6 -6.77 1.97 8.34
N LEU A 7 -7.69 2.91 8.07
CA LEU A 7 -8.85 2.67 7.22
C LEU A 7 -8.42 2.33 5.79
N VAL A 8 -7.54 3.14 5.19
CA VAL A 8 -7.05 2.90 3.84
C VAL A 8 -6.25 1.61 3.77
N ALA A 9 -5.38 1.35 4.75
CA ALA A 9 -4.57 0.13 4.83
C ALA A 9 -5.42 -1.14 4.97
N ARG A 10 -6.59 -1.08 5.63
CA ARG A 10 -7.54 -2.21 5.67
C ARG A 10 -8.27 -2.44 4.35
N ALA A 11 -8.40 -1.40 3.53
CA ALA A 11 -9.09 -1.46 2.24
C ALA A 11 -8.20 -1.96 1.10
N VAL A 12 -6.88 -2.05 1.31
CA VAL A 12 -5.91 -2.58 0.35
C VAL A 12 -5.13 -3.75 0.93
N ASN A 13 -4.79 -4.73 0.09
CA ASN A 13 -4.05 -5.93 0.49
C ASN A 13 -2.88 -6.17 -0.48
N PRO A 14 -1.70 -6.64 -0.01
CA PRO A 14 -0.61 -7.08 -0.87
C PRO A 14 -0.97 -8.08 -1.97
N SER A 15 -2.05 -8.86 -1.82
CA SER A 15 -2.52 -9.78 -2.86
C SER A 15 -3.23 -9.09 -4.03
N MET A 16 -3.68 -7.84 -3.84
CA MET A 16 -4.34 -7.07 -4.90
C MET A 16 -3.34 -6.64 -5.97
N SER A 17 -3.80 -6.55 -7.21
CA SER A 17 -3.04 -5.92 -8.28
C SER A 17 -2.86 -4.42 -8.03
N ARG A 18 -1.89 -3.81 -8.73
CA ARG A 18 -1.68 -2.37 -8.61
C ARG A 18 -2.91 -1.59 -9.08
N GLU A 19 -3.57 -2.06 -10.14
CA GLU A 19 -4.78 -1.45 -10.70
C GLU A 19 -5.95 -1.53 -9.72
N GLU A 20 -6.12 -2.65 -9.03
CA GLU A 20 -7.14 -2.82 -7.99
C GLU A 20 -6.91 -1.85 -6.82
N ARG A 21 -5.66 -1.66 -6.39
CA ARG A 21 -5.32 -0.69 -5.34
C ARG A 21 -5.54 0.75 -5.80
N ASP A 22 -5.13 1.08 -7.03
CA ASP A 22 -5.35 2.40 -7.63
C ASP A 22 -6.86 2.74 -7.70
N ALA A 23 -7.73 1.75 -7.94
CA ALA A 23 -9.18 1.94 -7.89
C ALA A 23 -9.68 2.33 -6.49
N VAL A 24 -9.18 1.66 -5.43
CA VAL A 24 -9.51 2.01 -4.03
C VAL A 24 -9.01 3.43 -3.71
N TYR A 25 -7.78 3.76 -4.08
CA TYR A 25 -7.22 5.10 -3.86
C TYR A 25 -8.03 6.20 -4.56
N ASN A 26 -8.54 5.92 -5.76
CA ASN A 26 -9.42 6.85 -6.46
C ASN A 26 -10.73 7.10 -5.68
N VAL A 27 -11.32 6.07 -5.08
CA VAL A 27 -12.51 6.24 -4.22
C VAL A 27 -12.19 7.12 -3.02
N VAL A 28 -11.03 6.93 -2.39
CA VAL A 28 -10.58 7.76 -1.25
C VAL A 28 -10.40 9.22 -1.67
N ARG A 29 -9.73 9.49 -2.80
CA ARG A 29 -9.59 10.85 -3.35
C ARG A 29 -10.95 11.51 -3.58
N GLN A 30 -11.88 10.78 -4.18
CA GLN A 30 -13.23 11.29 -4.43
C GLN A 30 -14.03 11.54 -3.14
N ALA A 31 -13.87 10.68 -2.13
CA ALA A 31 -14.50 10.89 -0.83
C ALA A 31 -14.01 12.17 -0.14
N VAL A 32 -12.71 12.46 -0.22
CA VAL A 32 -12.11 13.68 0.32
C VAL A 32 -12.61 14.91 -0.43
N LEU A 33 -12.68 14.86 -1.76
CA LEU A 33 -13.25 15.95 -2.57
C LEU A 33 -14.69 16.25 -2.17
N ARG A 34 -15.54 15.23 -2.05
CA ARG A 34 -16.94 15.39 -1.61
C ARG A 34 -17.06 15.95 -0.20
N LEU A 35 -16.16 15.56 0.70
CA LEU A 35 -16.12 16.11 2.06
C LEU A 35 -15.79 17.60 2.03
N GLN A 36 -14.79 18.00 1.24
CA GLN A 36 -14.40 19.40 1.07
C GLN A 36 -15.50 20.25 0.44
N GLU A 37 -16.26 19.68 -0.49
CA GLU A 37 -17.44 20.32 -1.09
C GLU A 37 -18.55 20.49 -0.05
N ARG A 38 -18.82 19.44 0.76
CA ARG A 38 -19.83 19.49 1.83
C ARG A 38 -19.51 20.52 2.89
N GLU A 39 -18.23 20.73 3.18
CA GLU A 39 -17.75 21.75 4.13
C GLU A 39 -17.72 23.17 3.54
N ASN A 40 -18.14 23.35 2.27
CA ASN A 40 -18.07 24.63 1.54
C ASN A 40 -16.67 25.27 1.59
N LEU A 41 -15.61 24.45 1.61
CA LEU A 41 -14.25 24.95 1.59
C LEU A 41 -13.99 25.61 0.23
N ASP A 42 -13.51 26.86 0.26
CA ASP A 42 -13.14 27.59 -0.94
C ASP A 42 -12.05 26.81 -1.72
N PRO A 43 -12.09 26.73 -3.06
CA PRO A 43 -11.06 26.07 -3.85
C PRO A 43 -9.62 26.60 -3.61
N ARG A 44 -9.48 27.83 -3.13
CA ARG A 44 -8.20 28.47 -2.77
C ARG A 44 -7.87 28.33 -1.28
N ASP A 45 -8.72 27.66 -0.50
CA ASP A 45 -8.44 27.41 0.91
C ASP A 45 -7.19 26.51 1.02
N PRO A 46 -6.14 26.94 1.74
CA PRO A 46 -4.92 26.14 1.93
C PRO A 46 -5.19 24.78 2.59
N ARG A 47 -6.28 24.65 3.37
CA ARG A 47 -6.70 23.38 3.98
C ARG A 47 -7.04 22.33 2.94
N ARG A 48 -7.66 22.71 1.81
CA ARG A 48 -7.94 21.76 0.71
C ARG A 48 -6.67 21.18 0.13
N SER A 49 -5.68 22.03 -0.12
CA SER A 49 -4.38 21.62 -0.64
C SER A 49 -3.66 20.69 0.34
N LEU A 50 -3.63 21.07 1.62
CA LEU A 50 -3.03 20.26 2.67
C LEU A 50 -3.71 18.89 2.82
N GLN A 51 -5.04 18.84 2.86
CA GLN A 51 -5.78 17.59 2.94
C GLN A 51 -5.49 16.69 1.74
N ARG A 52 -5.44 17.24 0.52
CA ARG A 52 -5.07 16.46 -0.68
C ARG A 52 -3.64 15.92 -0.56
N HIS A 53 -2.70 16.73 -0.10
CA HIS A 53 -1.32 16.31 0.10
C HIS A 53 -1.21 15.14 1.10
N LEU A 54 -1.85 15.26 2.26
CA LEU A 54 -1.83 14.22 3.30
C LEU A 54 -2.41 12.89 2.80
N VAL A 55 -3.44 12.94 1.95
CA VAL A 55 -4.02 11.75 1.32
C VAL A 55 -3.02 11.08 0.37
N GLU A 56 -2.37 11.84 -0.51
CA GLU A 56 -1.38 11.29 -1.43
C GLU A 56 -0.14 10.75 -0.71
N GLU A 57 0.28 11.41 0.37
CA GLU A 57 1.37 10.94 1.24
C GLU A 57 0.99 9.61 1.92
N THR A 58 -0.22 9.53 2.49
CA THR A 58 -0.72 8.28 3.09
C THR A 58 -0.77 7.13 2.07
N ILE A 59 -1.25 7.40 0.85
CA ILE A 59 -1.28 6.40 -0.23
C ILE A 59 0.14 5.93 -0.57
N ARG A 60 1.10 6.86 -0.65
CA ARG A 60 2.50 6.54 -0.95
C ARG A 60 3.12 5.66 0.13
N ASP A 61 2.89 5.98 1.40
CA ASP A 61 3.43 5.22 2.53
C ASP A 61 2.89 3.78 2.53
N ILE A 62 1.58 3.62 2.30
CA ILE A 62 0.95 2.30 2.18
C ILE A 62 1.53 1.50 1.00
N GLU A 63 1.74 2.13 -0.16
CA GLU A 63 2.36 1.45 -1.30
C GLU A 63 3.80 1.01 -1.00
N ILE A 64 4.58 1.84 -0.29
CA ILE A 64 5.94 1.47 0.14
C ILE A 64 5.90 0.24 1.03
N ASP A 65 4.97 0.18 1.99
CA ASP A 65 4.84 -0.96 2.89
C ASP A 65 4.39 -2.24 2.17
N ILE A 66 3.47 -2.12 1.21
CA ILE A 66 3.04 -3.25 0.36
C ILE A 66 4.23 -3.78 -0.46
N VAL A 67 4.97 -2.89 -1.13
CA VAL A 67 6.14 -3.28 -1.92
C VAL A 67 7.17 -3.95 -1.03
N ARG A 68 7.49 -3.35 0.12
CA ARG A 68 8.42 -3.92 1.10
C ARG A 68 7.99 -5.32 1.54
N HIS A 69 6.70 -5.50 1.87
CA HIS A 69 6.16 -6.81 2.25
C HIS A 69 6.35 -7.86 1.14
N LEU A 70 5.99 -7.52 -0.10
CA LEU A 70 6.13 -8.42 -1.25
C LEU A 70 7.59 -8.77 -1.53
N THR A 71 8.49 -7.80 -1.41
CA THR A 71 9.93 -8.03 -1.56
C THR A 71 10.45 -8.99 -0.51
N LEU A 72 10.13 -8.77 0.77
CA LEU A 72 10.56 -9.65 1.87
C LEU A 72 10.01 -11.07 1.70
N LYS A 73 8.74 -11.20 1.31
CA LYS A 73 8.13 -12.50 1.03
C LYS A 73 8.87 -13.25 -0.08
N LYS A 74 9.17 -12.57 -1.20
CA LYS A 74 9.90 -13.16 -2.32
C LYS A 74 11.32 -13.58 -1.92
N LEU A 75 12.01 -12.78 -1.12
CA LEU A 75 13.34 -13.12 -0.61
C LEU A 75 13.32 -14.38 0.26
N ALA A 76 12.32 -14.49 1.15
CA ALA A 76 12.14 -15.67 1.98
C ALA A 76 11.85 -16.94 1.15
N GLU A 77 11.00 -16.84 0.13
CA GLU A 77 10.73 -17.94 -0.79
C GLU A 77 11.97 -18.40 -1.57
N VAL A 78 12.82 -17.45 -1.99
CA VAL A 78 14.08 -17.76 -2.69
C VAL A 78 15.07 -18.45 -1.74
N ALA A 79 15.22 -17.95 -0.52
CA ALA A 79 16.11 -18.56 0.48
C ALA A 79 15.68 -20.00 0.80
N ALA A 80 14.39 -20.23 1.04
CA ALA A 80 13.87 -21.58 1.31
C ALA A 80 14.10 -22.55 0.14
N ARG A 81 14.01 -22.08 -1.11
CA ARG A 81 14.33 -22.91 -2.28
C ARG A 81 15.82 -23.26 -2.35
N GLN A 82 16.69 -22.31 -2.04
CA GLN A 82 18.15 -22.54 -2.03
C GLN A 82 18.55 -23.55 -0.96
N ASP A 83 17.97 -23.46 0.24
CA ASP A 83 18.23 -24.40 1.33
C ASP A 83 17.77 -25.82 0.93
N ALA A 84 16.55 -25.95 0.38
CA ALA A 84 16.05 -27.23 -0.10
C ALA A 84 16.91 -27.84 -1.24
N GLU A 85 17.40 -27.01 -2.16
CA GLU A 85 18.33 -27.46 -3.21
C GLU A 85 19.69 -27.90 -2.65
N ALA A 86 20.20 -27.20 -1.64
CA ALA A 86 21.45 -27.53 -0.97
C ALA A 86 21.35 -28.87 -0.21
N GLU A 87 20.26 -29.08 0.52
CA GLU A 87 19.95 -30.35 1.20
C GLU A 87 19.82 -31.51 0.20
N ALA A 88 19.09 -31.30 -0.90
CA ALA A 88 18.94 -32.31 -1.95
C ALA A 88 20.28 -32.70 -2.61
N ARG A 89 21.20 -31.74 -2.79
CA ARG A 89 22.56 -32.00 -3.30
C ARG A 89 23.41 -32.73 -2.27
N SER A 90 23.33 -32.36 -0.99
CA SER A 90 24.07 -33.01 0.09
C SER A 90 23.63 -34.47 0.30
N GLY A 91 22.32 -34.74 0.22
CA GLY A 91 21.75 -36.09 0.32
C GLY A 91 22.09 -37.01 -0.86
N ARG A 92 22.44 -36.46 -2.03
CA ARG A 92 22.84 -37.22 -3.22
C ARG A 92 24.30 -37.67 -3.23
N HIS A 93 25.13 -37.10 -2.35
CA HIS A 93 26.56 -37.43 -2.21
C HIS A 93 26.86 -38.40 -1.05
N ARG A 94 25.83 -38.97 -0.43
CA ARG A 94 25.94 -40.03 0.59
C ARG A 94 25.47 -41.37 0.07
#